data_AF-A0A3B5MBI2-F1
#
_entry.id   AF-A0A3B5MBI2-F1
#
_cell.length_a   1.000
_cell.length_b   1.000
_cell.length_c   1.000
_cell.angle_alpha   90.00
_cell.angle_beta   90.00
_cell.angle_gamma   90.00
#
_symmetry.space_group_name_H-M   'P 1'
#
loop_
_entity.id
_entity.type
_entity.pdbx_description
1 polymer ?
#
loop_
_entity_poly.entity_id
_entity_poly.type
_entity_poly.pdbx_seq_one_letter_code
_entity_poly.pdbx_strand_id
1 'polypeptide(L)'
;MERPSCIVEDLKQFVVNEAPQTAFYIPDFISEDEESFLLQQVYKSPKTKWTQLSGRRLQNWGGLPHPKGMLAETLPDWLQSCCEKVSSLGVFGGKTANHVLVNEYKPGEGIMGTLCHVRHGAGALAHRPGFLRRRRR
;
A
#
# COMPACT_ATOMS: atom_id res chain seq x y z
N MET A 1 24.18 -10.45 11.02
CA MET A 1 23.42 -9.38 10.33
C MET A 1 23.07 -9.92 8.97
N GLU A 2 21.88 -10.48 8.81
CA GLU A 2 21.46 -11.00 7.51
C GLU A 2 21.17 -9.84 6.58
N ARG A 3 21.85 -9.81 5.43
CA ARG A 3 21.57 -8.83 4.38
C ARG A 3 20.12 -9.03 3.95
N PRO A 4 19.27 -7.99 3.92
CA PRO A 4 17.93 -8.13 3.40
C PRO A 4 18.02 -8.67 1.98
N SER A 5 17.28 -9.74 1.72
CA SER A 5 17.22 -10.42 0.42
C SER A 5 17.13 -9.39 -0.69
N CYS A 6 18.14 -9.44 -1.56
CA CYS A 6 18.38 -8.65 -2.76
C CYS A 6 17.14 -7.96 -3.36
N ILE A 7 16.93 -6.69 -2.97
CA ILE A 7 16.34 -5.72 -3.89
C ILE A 7 17.20 -5.78 -5.17
N VAL A 8 16.57 -5.98 -6.33
CA VAL A 8 17.29 -6.08 -7.60
C VAL A 8 18.18 -4.83 -7.75
N GLU A 9 19.45 -5.02 -8.08
CA GLU A 9 20.42 -3.91 -8.09
C GLU A 9 20.00 -2.78 -9.04
N ASP A 10 19.26 -3.13 -10.09
CA ASP A 10 18.68 -2.23 -11.09
C ASP A 10 17.67 -1.24 -10.48
N LEU A 11 17.17 -1.46 -9.27
CA LEU A 11 16.30 -0.50 -8.59
C LEU A 11 17.03 0.74 -8.07
N LYS A 12 18.36 0.67 -7.92
CA LYS A 12 19.17 1.82 -7.45
C LYS A 12 19.02 3.05 -8.35
N GLN A 13 18.74 2.87 -9.64
CA GLN A 13 18.54 3.99 -10.58
C GLN A 13 17.17 4.68 -10.42
N PHE A 14 16.23 4.04 -9.73
CA PHE A 14 14.87 4.55 -9.53
C PHE A 14 14.68 5.21 -8.16
N VAL A 15 15.76 5.42 -7.39
CA VAL A 15 15.71 6.08 -6.08
C VAL A 15 15.26 7.52 -6.23
N VAL A 16 14.28 7.93 -5.44
CA VAL A 16 13.79 9.31 -5.41
C VAL A 16 14.65 10.14 -4.45
N ASN A 17 15.39 11.12 -5.00
CA ASN A 17 16.38 11.91 -4.24
C ASN A 17 15.79 12.67 -3.03
N GLU A 18 14.56 13.14 -3.14
CA GLU A 18 13.88 13.91 -2.08
C GLU A 18 13.09 13.03 -1.09
N ALA A 19 13.24 11.71 -1.19
CA ALA A 19 12.59 10.72 -0.34
C ALA A 19 13.64 9.84 0.37
N PRO A 20 13.25 9.01 1.36
CA PRO A 20 14.16 8.01 1.92
C PRO A 20 14.76 7.13 0.81
N GLN A 21 16.01 6.69 0.96
CA GLN A 21 16.71 5.83 -0.03
C GLN A 21 16.07 4.44 -0.24
N THR A 22 14.97 4.16 0.47
CA THR A 22 14.12 2.97 0.31
C THR A 22 12.88 3.24 -0.57
N ALA A 23 12.71 4.46 -1.08
CA ALA A 23 11.62 4.85 -1.96
C ALA A 23 12.09 4.86 -3.41
N PHE A 24 11.37 4.12 -4.26
CA PHE A 24 11.68 3.95 -5.67
C PHE A 24 10.49 4.40 -6.51
N TYR A 25 10.75 5.09 -7.62
CA TYR A 25 9.75 5.46 -8.62
C TYR A 25 10.13 4.86 -9.97
N ILE A 26 9.31 3.90 -10.44
CA ILE A 26 9.51 3.24 -11.73
C ILE A 26 8.42 3.77 -12.67
N PRO A 27 8.76 4.63 -13.65
CA PRO A 27 7.80 5.08 -14.65
C PRO A 27 7.38 3.92 -15.55
N ASP A 28 6.18 3.99 -16.11
CA ASP A 28 5.67 3.06 -17.14
C ASP A 28 5.82 1.58 -16.75
N PHE A 29 5.64 1.28 -15.45
CA PHE A 29 5.82 -0.08 -14.90
C PHE A 29 4.83 -1.09 -15.49
N ILE A 30 3.66 -0.62 -15.93
CA ILE A 30 2.69 -1.39 -16.68
C ILE A 30 2.51 -0.79 -18.07
N SER A 31 2.22 -1.62 -19.06
CA SER A 31 1.87 -1.15 -20.41
C SER A 31 0.44 -0.59 -20.47
N GLU A 32 0.13 0.15 -21.53
CA GLU A 32 -1.22 0.68 -21.78
C GLU A 32 -2.28 -0.45 -21.88
N ASP A 33 -1.88 -1.61 -22.43
CA ASP A 33 -2.74 -2.80 -22.50
C ASP A 33 -3.00 -3.40 -21.12
N GLU A 34 -1.95 -3.51 -20.29
CA GLU A 34 -2.07 -3.97 -18.89
C GLU A 34 -2.97 -3.02 -18.08
N GLU A 35 -2.79 -1.71 -18.24
CA GLU A 35 -3.63 -0.69 -17.61
C GLU A 35 -5.10 -0.82 -18.04
N SER A 36 -5.36 -0.88 -19.34
CA SER A 36 -6.70 -1.02 -19.91
C SER A 36 -7.38 -2.30 -19.41
N PHE A 37 -6.65 -3.41 -19.37
CA PHE A 37 -7.14 -4.67 -18.84
C PHE A 37 -7.49 -4.57 -17.35
N LEU A 38 -6.61 -4.01 -16.52
CA LEU A 38 -6.84 -3.83 -15.08
C LEU A 38 -8.09 -2.98 -14.82
N LEU A 39 -8.22 -1.84 -15.53
CA LEU A 39 -9.39 -0.98 -15.41
C LEU A 39 -10.68 -1.74 -15.74
N GLN A 40 -10.71 -2.49 -16.84
CA GLN A 40 -11.87 -3.30 -17.20
C GLN A 40 -12.24 -4.30 -16.10
N GLN A 41 -11.28 -5.02 -15.50
CA GLN A 41 -11.55 -5.98 -14.43
C GLN A 41 -12.06 -5.32 -13.15
N VAL A 42 -11.47 -4.18 -12.78
CA VAL A 42 -11.88 -3.39 -11.61
C VAL A 42 -13.34 -2.97 -11.73
N TYR A 43 -13.78 -2.47 -12.89
CA TYR A 43 -15.16 -2.03 -13.09
C TYR A 43 -16.15 -3.15 -13.42
N LYS A 44 -15.68 -4.28 -13.96
CA LYS A 44 -16.50 -5.49 -14.16
C LYS A 44 -16.85 -6.19 -12.84
N SER A 45 -16.07 -5.94 -11.79
CA SER A 45 -16.31 -6.51 -10.46
C SER A 45 -17.69 -6.13 -9.91
N PRO A 46 -18.37 -7.03 -9.17
CA PRO A 46 -19.69 -6.77 -8.63
C PRO A 46 -19.73 -5.51 -7.76
N LYS A 47 -20.84 -4.77 -7.79
CA LYS A 47 -21.03 -3.56 -6.95
C LYS A 47 -20.82 -3.85 -5.45
N THR A 48 -21.11 -5.07 -5.00
CA THR A 48 -20.92 -5.53 -3.61
C THR A 48 -19.45 -5.62 -3.18
N LYS A 49 -18.50 -5.68 -4.12
CA LYS A 49 -17.07 -5.62 -3.80
C LYS A 49 -16.60 -4.21 -3.42
N TRP A 50 -17.36 -3.18 -3.79
CA TRP A 50 -17.05 -1.81 -3.43
C TRP A 50 -17.57 -1.48 -2.04
N THR A 51 -16.66 -1.08 -1.16
CA THR A 51 -16.97 -0.48 0.14
C THR A 51 -16.83 1.03 0.03
N GLN A 52 -17.90 1.77 0.34
CA GLN A 52 -17.84 3.23 0.41
C GLN A 52 -17.18 3.65 1.73
N LEU A 53 -16.14 4.48 1.63
CA LEU A 53 -15.46 5.10 2.76
C LEU A 53 -15.64 6.63 2.68
N SER A 54 -15.15 7.34 3.70
CA SER A 54 -15.15 8.80 3.70
C SER A 54 -14.25 9.34 2.58
N GLY A 55 -14.88 9.89 1.53
CA GLY A 55 -14.17 10.52 0.41
C GLY A 55 -13.39 9.55 -0.48
N ARG A 56 -13.79 8.27 -0.57
CA ARG A 56 -13.29 7.31 -1.56
C ARG A 56 -14.13 6.03 -1.53
N ARG A 57 -13.94 5.16 -2.53
CA ARG A 57 -14.38 3.75 -2.44
C ARG A 57 -13.20 2.79 -2.54
N LEU A 58 -13.38 1.62 -1.96
CA LEU A 58 -12.34 0.59 -1.80
C LEU A 58 -12.84 -0.77 -2.30
N GLN A 59 -12.02 -1.51 -3.03
CA GLN A 59 -12.13 -2.97 -3.17
C GLN A 59 -11.01 -3.66 -2.38
N ASN A 60 -11.30 -4.86 -1.90
CA ASN A 60 -10.36 -5.70 -1.19
C ASN A 60 -10.27 -7.09 -1.84
N TRP A 61 -9.04 -7.52 -2.17
CA TRP A 61 -8.72 -8.80 -2.82
C TRP A 61 -7.59 -9.54 -2.11
N GLY A 62 -7.74 -10.87 -1.97
CA GLY A 62 -6.71 -11.77 -1.43
C GLY A 62 -6.59 -11.81 0.10
N GLY A 63 -7.24 -10.89 0.83
CA GLY A 63 -7.08 -10.81 2.28
C GLY A 63 -8.26 -10.12 2.97
N LEU A 64 -9.02 -10.87 3.75
CA LEU A 64 -10.12 -10.32 4.54
C LEU A 64 -9.65 -9.91 5.95
N PRO A 65 -9.89 -8.65 6.36
CA PRO A 65 -9.68 -8.23 7.73
C PRO A 65 -10.59 -9.03 8.67
N HIS A 66 -9.99 -9.66 9.66
CA HIS A 66 -10.69 -10.40 10.71
C HIS A 66 -10.20 -9.92 12.09
N PRO A 67 -11.02 -9.96 13.15
CA PRO A 67 -10.58 -9.56 14.50
C PRO A 67 -9.33 -10.30 15.02
N LYS A 68 -9.03 -11.47 14.47
CA LYS A 68 -7.85 -12.30 14.82
C LYS A 68 -6.66 -12.11 13.87
N GLY A 69 -6.71 -11.18 12.91
CA GLY A 69 -5.67 -10.95 11.92
C GLY A 69 -6.22 -10.86 10.49
N MET A 70 -5.41 -11.20 9.50
CA MET A 70 -5.84 -11.26 8.10
C MET A 70 -6.13 -12.71 7.72
N LEU A 71 -7.31 -12.97 7.16
CA LEU A 71 -7.63 -14.24 6.53
C LEU A 71 -7.20 -14.17 5.07
N ALA A 72 -6.24 -15.00 4.67
CA ALA A 72 -5.83 -15.08 3.27
C ALA A 72 -6.92 -15.72 2.42
N GLU A 73 -7.20 -15.09 1.28
CA GLU A 73 -8.03 -15.60 0.21
C GLU A 73 -7.20 -15.73 -1.07
N THR A 74 -7.63 -16.58 -1.98
CA THR A 74 -7.00 -16.67 -3.30
C THR A 74 -7.18 -15.35 -4.05
N LEU A 75 -6.09 -14.79 -4.56
CA LEU A 75 -6.15 -13.64 -5.47
C LEU A 75 -6.78 -14.06 -6.80
N PRO A 76 -7.64 -13.21 -7.39
CA PRO A 76 -8.17 -13.49 -8.71
C PRO A 76 -7.05 -13.46 -9.75
N ASP A 77 -7.15 -14.29 -10.79
CA ASP A 77 -6.10 -14.48 -11.79
C ASP A 77 -5.62 -13.18 -12.44
N TRP A 78 -6.54 -12.22 -12.66
CA TRP A 78 -6.22 -10.93 -13.25
C TRP A 78 -5.31 -10.04 -12.39
N LEU A 79 -5.15 -10.33 -11.10
CA LEU A 79 -4.22 -9.66 -10.19
C LEU A 79 -2.90 -10.43 -10.00
N GLN A 80 -2.87 -11.72 -10.32
CA GLN A 80 -1.70 -12.57 -10.03
C GLN A 80 -0.47 -12.06 -10.77
N SER A 81 -0.56 -11.78 -12.07
CA SER A 81 0.57 -11.27 -12.86
C SER A 81 1.13 -9.96 -12.32
N CYS A 82 0.27 -9.02 -11.87
CA CYS A 82 0.73 -7.80 -11.22
C CYS A 82 1.44 -8.07 -9.89
N CYS A 83 0.90 -8.97 -9.08
CA CYS A 83 1.51 -9.35 -7.80
C CYS A 83 2.87 -10.02 -8.01
N GLU A 84 3.00 -10.89 -9.00
CA GLU A 84 4.26 -11.54 -9.39
C GLU A 84 5.28 -10.52 -9.88
N LYS A 85 4.89 -9.61 -10.78
CA LYS A 85 5.74 -8.54 -11.33
C LYS A 85 6.30 -7.61 -10.25
N VAL A 86 5.49 -7.26 -9.24
CA VAL A 86 5.97 -6.46 -8.10
C VAL A 86 6.83 -7.31 -7.16
N SER A 87 6.47 -8.59 -6.95
CA SER A 87 7.24 -9.49 -6.08
C SER A 87 8.62 -9.81 -6.63
N SER A 88 8.78 -9.88 -7.96
CA SER A 88 10.07 -10.13 -8.62
C SER A 88 11.08 -9.00 -8.40
N LEU A 89 10.63 -7.82 -7.95
CA LEU A 89 11.51 -6.72 -7.55
C LEU A 89 12.27 -6.99 -6.24
N GLY A 90 11.89 -8.03 -5.49
CA GLY A 90 12.51 -8.38 -4.21
C GLY A 90 12.13 -7.47 -3.05
N VAL A 91 11.21 -6.52 -3.26
CA VAL A 91 10.82 -5.48 -2.27
C VAL A 91 10.11 -6.04 -1.04
N PHE A 92 9.60 -7.27 -1.11
CA PHE A 92 8.90 -7.94 0.00
C PHE A 92 9.78 -8.87 0.83
N GLY A 93 11.11 -8.83 0.67
CA GLY A 93 12.01 -9.57 1.54
C GLY A 93 11.89 -11.09 1.38
N GLY A 94 11.72 -11.59 0.15
CA GLY A 94 11.52 -13.01 -0.16
C GLY A 94 10.07 -13.51 0.00
N LYS A 95 9.13 -12.64 0.37
CA LYS A 95 7.70 -12.93 0.36
C LYS A 95 7.06 -12.51 -0.95
N THR A 96 5.85 -13.01 -1.22
CA THR A 96 5.05 -12.61 -2.38
C THR A 96 3.89 -11.71 -1.96
N ALA A 97 3.51 -10.79 -2.83
CA ALA A 97 2.28 -10.02 -2.67
C ALA A 97 1.07 -10.97 -2.67
N ASN A 98 0.21 -10.82 -1.67
CA ASN A 98 -0.95 -11.69 -1.46
C ASN A 98 -2.23 -10.91 -1.11
N HIS A 99 -2.16 -9.58 -1.08
CA HIS A 99 -3.26 -8.71 -0.70
C HIS A 99 -3.24 -7.45 -1.56
N VAL A 100 -4.38 -7.11 -2.16
CA VAL A 100 -4.53 -5.95 -3.05
C VAL A 100 -5.71 -5.10 -2.61
N LEU A 101 -5.47 -3.80 -2.51
CA LEU A 101 -6.48 -2.78 -2.26
C LEU A 101 -6.60 -1.88 -3.48
N VAL A 102 -7.80 -1.83 -4.07
CA VAL A 102 -8.11 -0.90 -5.16
C VAL A 102 -8.85 0.29 -4.57
N ASN A 103 -8.25 1.48 -4.65
CA ASN A 103 -8.89 2.71 -4.19
C ASN A 103 -9.31 3.54 -5.41
N GLU A 104 -10.53 4.09 -5.37
CA GLU A 104 -10.97 5.09 -6.34
C GLU A 104 -11.29 6.40 -5.64
N TYR A 105 -10.85 7.49 -6.28
CA TYR A 105 -11.05 8.87 -5.87
C TYR A 105 -11.68 9.66 -7.01
N LYS A 106 -12.72 10.42 -6.69
CA LYS A 106 -13.29 11.44 -7.57
C LYS A 106 -12.48 12.75 -7.49
N PRO A 107 -12.67 13.68 -8.43
CA PRO A 107 -12.10 15.02 -8.30
C PRO A 107 -12.45 15.64 -6.95
N GLY A 108 -11.44 16.08 -6.18
CA GLY A 108 -11.59 16.66 -4.84
C GLY A 108 -11.63 15.65 -3.69
N GLU A 109 -11.60 14.35 -3.96
CA GLU A 109 -11.45 13.29 -2.95
C GLU A 109 -9.98 13.01 -2.62
N GLY A 110 -9.72 12.36 -1.48
CA GLY A 110 -8.35 12.05 -1.07
C GLY A 110 -8.27 11.19 0.19
N ILE A 111 -7.03 10.81 0.54
CA ILE A 111 -6.74 10.13 1.80
C ILE A 111 -6.52 11.21 2.86
N MET A 112 -7.36 11.24 3.89
CA MET A 112 -7.07 12.12 5.05
C MET A 112 -5.69 11.79 5.60
N GLY A 113 -4.86 12.82 5.81
CA GLY A 113 -3.49 12.67 6.28
C GLY A 113 -3.44 12.05 7.66
N THR A 114 -3.30 10.73 7.73
CA THR A 114 -2.79 10.07 8.94
C THR A 114 -1.29 10.23 8.89
N LEU A 115 -0.69 10.94 9.87
CA LEU A 115 0.76 10.98 10.01
C LEU A 115 1.29 9.53 10.01
N CYS A 116 2.03 9.15 8.97
CA CYS A 116 2.87 7.97 9.04
C CYS A 116 3.92 8.31 10.12
N HIS A 117 3.83 7.66 11.28
CA HIS A 117 4.76 7.91 12.39
C HIS A 117 6.11 7.31 12.02
N VAL A 118 6.89 8.03 11.22
CA VAL A 118 8.29 7.69 10.93
C VAL A 118 9.04 7.88 12.24
N ARG A 119 9.25 6.78 12.97
CA ARG A 119 10.18 6.76 14.10
C ARG A 119 11.58 6.96 13.53
N HIS A 120 12.02 8.21 13.44
CA HIS A 120 13.44 8.51 13.37
C HIS A 120 14.04 8.05 14.69
N GLY A 121 14.92 7.05 14.63
CA GLY A 121 15.78 6.69 15.74
C GLY A 121 16.74 7.85 16.00
N ALA A 122 16.32 8.80 16.83
CA ALA A 122 17.20 9.75 17.48
C ALA A 122 17.08 9.53 18.97
N GLY A 123 18.20 9.12 19.58
CA GLY A 123 18.31 9.05 21.03
C GLY A 123 18.14 10.41 21.69
N ALA A 124 17.83 10.35 22.97
CA ALA A 124 17.92 11.39 24.00
C ALA A 124 16.81 12.47 24.06
N LEU A 125 15.91 12.23 25.04
CA LEU A 125 15.49 13.16 26.10
C LEU A 125 15.00 14.57 25.71
N ALA A 126 13.71 14.85 25.92
CA ALA A 126 13.24 15.72 27.01
C ALA A 126 11.72 16.04 26.93
N HIS A 127 11.07 15.87 28.09
CA HIS A 127 9.87 16.55 28.60
C HIS A 127 8.52 16.51 27.85
N ARG A 128 7.60 15.68 28.38
CA ARG A 128 6.14 15.89 28.34
C ARG A 128 5.73 16.97 29.35
N PRO A 129 4.68 17.74 29.05
CA PRO A 129 3.46 17.69 29.87
C PRO A 129 2.22 17.72 28.96
N GLY A 130 1.00 17.34 29.32
CA GLY A 130 0.39 16.90 30.55
C GLY A 130 -1.08 16.65 30.19
N PHE A 131 -1.61 15.52 30.65
CA PHE A 131 -3.01 15.14 30.48
C PHE A 131 -3.85 16.03 31.40
N LEU A 132 -4.85 16.76 30.89
CA LEU A 132 -5.96 17.23 31.73
C LEU A 132 -7.29 17.23 30.97
N ARG A 133 -8.11 16.23 31.31
CA ARG A 133 -9.56 16.24 31.10
C ARG A 133 -10.17 17.44 31.83
N ARG A 134 -11.08 18.18 31.20
CA ARG A 134 -12.25 18.74 31.89
C ARG A 134 -13.48 18.69 30.98
N ARG A 135 -14.47 17.90 31.45
CA ARG A 135 -15.89 18.02 31.09
C ARG A 135 -16.52 19.16 31.91
N ARG A 136 -17.63 19.66 31.37
CA ARG A 136 -18.70 20.51 31.94
C ARG A 136 -18.43 22.02 31.96
N ARG A 137 -19.14 22.75 31.10
CA ARG A 137 -20.48 23.24 31.44
C ARG A 137 -21.45 22.86 30.33
#